data_AF-A0A9D5NIZ9-F1
#
_entry.id   AF-A0A9D5NIZ9-F1
#
_cell.length_a   1.000
_cell.length_b   1.000
_cell.length_c   1.000
_cell.angle_alpha   90.00
_cell.angle_beta   90.00
_cell.angle_gamma   90.00
#
_symmetry.space_group_name_H-M   'P 1'
#
loop_
_entity.id
_entity.type
_entity.pdbx_description
1 polymer ?
#
loop_
_entity_poly.entity_id
_entity_poly.type
_entity_poly.pdbx_seq_one_letter_code
_entity_poly.pdbx_strand_id
1 'polypeptide(L)'
;MKLEYFNLNNIVVYLNNNYLESIKFDITNNIEQQFKKLFINIKNIYNIDMNGYYEVVVHINDIYGMIIEIDKDDDEYVKLFGDTVDMKITFKFDSPIYYKLDEYKKFNIDNYSIYYYDETYYLKLDNNLELNYSEYLKLIENSVIVYGDELKRIKNQLIKVN
;
A
#
# COMPACT_ATOMS: atom_id res chain seq x y z
N MET A 1 -9.37 -1.95 -0.59
CA MET A 1 -8.48 -1.26 0.36
C MET A 1 -8.17 -2.21 1.51
N LYS A 2 -6.92 -2.27 1.96
CA LYS A 2 -6.47 -2.94 3.20
C LYS A 2 -5.73 -1.90 4.05
N LEU A 3 -5.84 -2.00 5.37
CA LEU A 3 -5.16 -1.10 6.30
C LEU A 3 -4.40 -1.93 7.34
N GLU A 4 -3.16 -1.55 7.60
CA GLU A 4 -2.30 -2.15 8.63
C GLU A 4 -1.86 -1.07 9.63
N TYR A 5 -1.96 -1.39 10.92
CA TYR A 5 -1.53 -0.52 12.01
C TYR A 5 -0.20 -1.01 12.56
N PHE A 6 0.80 -0.12 12.60
CA PHE A 6 2.05 -0.40 13.30
C PHE A 6 2.01 0.17 14.72
N ASN A 7 1.39 1.34 14.89
CA ASN A 7 1.08 1.95 16.19
C ASN A 7 0.00 3.05 16.02
N LEU A 8 -0.20 3.90 17.03
CA LEU A 8 -1.20 4.97 17.00
C LEU A 8 -0.94 6.06 15.94
N ASN A 9 0.31 6.23 15.53
CA ASN A 9 0.76 7.32 14.64
C ASN A 9 1.12 6.80 13.24
N ASN A 10 1.42 5.50 13.11
CA ASN A 10 1.87 4.89 11.87
C ASN A 10 0.81 3.93 11.30
N ILE A 11 0.25 4.33 10.17
CA ILE A 11 -0.76 3.58 9.42
C ILE A 11 -0.21 3.33 8.01
N VAL A 12 -0.39 2.12 7.51
CA VAL A 12 -0.15 1.81 6.09
C VAL A 12 -1.46 1.41 5.42
N VAL A 13 -1.75 2.05 4.29
CA VAL A 13 -2.96 1.82 3.51
C VAL A 13 -2.59 1.28 2.14
N TYR A 14 -3.17 0.13 1.79
CA TYR A 14 -2.99 -0.51 0.50
C TYR A 14 -4.24 -0.31 -0.36
N LEU A 15 -4.07 0.39 -1.48
CA LEU A 15 -5.11 0.70 -2.45
C LEU A 15 -4.77 0.02 -3.78
N ASN A 16 -5.64 -0.86 -4.28
CA ASN A 16 -5.47 -1.43 -5.61
C ASN A 16 -6.08 -0.57 -6.70
N ASN A 17 -5.73 -0.85 -7.95
CA ASN A 17 -6.27 -0.14 -9.12
C ASN A 17 -7.80 -0.14 -9.16
N ASN A 18 -8.45 -1.28 -8.88
CA ASN A 18 -9.91 -1.35 -8.80
C ASN A 18 -10.50 -0.33 -7.81
N TYR A 19 -9.86 -0.12 -6.66
CA TYR A 19 -10.29 0.89 -5.69
C TYR A 19 -10.00 2.31 -6.20
N LEU A 20 -8.79 2.56 -6.72
CA LEU A 20 -8.37 3.87 -7.24
C LEU A 20 -9.29 4.35 -8.38
N GLU A 21 -9.66 3.45 -9.29
CA GLU A 21 -10.65 3.73 -10.33
C GLU A 21 -12.02 4.09 -9.76
N SER A 22 -12.49 3.37 -8.74
CA SER A 22 -13.81 3.62 -8.15
C SER A 22 -13.91 4.98 -7.46
N ILE A 23 -12.79 5.50 -6.91
CA ILE A 23 -12.71 6.86 -6.35
C ILE A 23 -12.23 7.91 -7.36
N LYS A 24 -11.95 7.51 -8.61
CA LYS A 24 -11.38 8.35 -9.67
C LYS A 24 -10.11 9.08 -9.21
N PHE A 25 -9.19 8.35 -8.59
CA PHE A 25 -7.95 8.93 -8.09
C PHE A 25 -7.06 9.38 -9.25
N ASP A 26 -6.60 10.63 -9.20
CA ASP A 26 -5.73 11.23 -10.22
C ASP A 26 -4.62 12.03 -9.55
N ILE A 27 -3.40 11.52 -9.64
CA ILE A 27 -2.23 12.16 -9.02
C ILE A 27 -1.90 13.54 -9.61
N THR A 28 -2.36 13.82 -10.83
CA THR A 28 -2.00 15.04 -11.57
C THR A 28 -2.90 16.22 -11.22
N ASN A 29 -3.99 16.00 -10.47
CA ASN A 29 -5.03 17.00 -10.28
C ASN A 29 -5.53 17.03 -8.84
N ASN A 30 -5.44 18.20 -8.18
CA ASN A 30 -6.05 18.44 -6.87
C ASN A 30 -5.71 17.38 -5.79
N ILE A 31 -4.44 16.97 -5.76
CA ILE A 31 -3.95 15.84 -4.99
C ILE A 31 -4.27 15.93 -3.50
N GLU A 32 -4.11 17.13 -2.92
CA GLU A 32 -4.38 17.39 -1.51
C GLU A 32 -5.85 17.12 -1.16
N GLN A 33 -6.79 17.57 -2.01
CA GLN A 33 -8.22 17.31 -1.79
C GLN A 33 -8.57 15.83 -1.95
N GLN A 34 -7.88 15.12 -2.84
CA GLN A 34 -8.08 13.67 -2.98
C GLN A 34 -7.58 12.90 -1.76
N PHE A 35 -6.42 13.27 -1.20
CA PHE A 35 -5.94 12.69 0.05
C PHE A 35 -6.82 13.06 1.25
N LYS A 36 -7.35 14.28 1.33
CA LYS A 36 -8.34 14.66 2.34
C LYS A 36 -9.60 13.77 2.28
N LYS A 37 -10.11 13.51 1.08
CA LYS A 37 -11.23 12.56 0.88
C LYS A 37 -10.85 11.13 1.28
N LEU A 38 -9.64 10.69 0.95
CA LEU A 38 -9.14 9.39 1.37
C LEU A 38 -9.07 9.27 2.90
N PHE A 39 -8.56 10.29 3.59
CA PHE A 39 -8.49 10.31 5.06
C PHE A 39 -9.89 10.27 5.70
N ILE A 40 -10.86 10.98 5.12
CA ILE A 40 -12.27 10.90 5.52
C ILE A 40 -12.81 9.47 5.33
N ASN A 41 -12.51 8.82 4.21
CA ASN A 41 -12.93 7.44 3.95
C ASN A 41 -12.31 6.48 4.97
N ILE A 42 -11.02 6.62 5.27
CA ILE A 42 -10.33 5.83 6.29
C ILE A 42 -10.97 6.04 7.67
N LYS A 43 -11.20 7.29 8.07
CA LYS A 43 -11.91 7.64 9.31
C LYS A 43 -13.28 6.96 9.40
N ASN A 44 -14.07 7.01 8.35
CA ASN A 44 -15.42 6.45 8.34
C ASN A 44 -15.43 4.91 8.36
N ILE A 45 -14.49 4.26 7.64
CA ILE A 45 -14.46 2.79 7.51
C ILE A 45 -13.86 2.14 8.76
N TYR A 46 -12.81 2.75 9.31
CA TYR A 46 -12.03 2.16 10.41
C TYR A 46 -12.24 2.84 11.76
N ASN A 47 -13.08 3.88 11.82
CA ASN A 47 -13.36 4.67 13.03
C ASN A 47 -12.08 5.24 13.69
N ILE A 48 -11.16 5.73 12.86
CA ILE A 48 -9.89 6.37 13.29
C ILE A 48 -10.05 7.88 13.22
N ASP A 49 -9.53 8.59 14.22
CA ASP A 49 -9.49 10.04 14.14
C ASP A 49 -8.30 10.52 13.31
N MET A 50 -8.58 11.26 12.25
CA MET A 50 -7.60 11.79 11.30
C MET A 50 -7.59 13.31 11.44
N ASN A 51 -6.85 13.83 12.42
CA ASN A 51 -6.57 15.26 12.63
C ASN A 51 -5.08 15.52 12.86
N GLY A 52 -4.63 16.74 12.62
CA GLY A 52 -3.23 17.15 12.78
C GLY A 52 -2.44 17.15 11.47
N TYR A 53 -1.11 17.09 11.62
CA TYR A 53 -0.14 17.12 10.54
C TYR A 53 0.36 15.70 10.23
N TYR A 54 0.44 15.37 8.95
CA TYR A 54 0.84 14.05 8.48
C TYR A 54 2.00 14.13 7.48
N GLU A 55 3.05 13.35 7.71
CA GLU A 55 3.97 12.98 6.64
C GLU A 55 3.41 11.76 5.90
N VAL A 56 3.22 11.90 4.59
CA VAL A 56 2.62 10.88 3.74
C VAL A 56 3.61 10.46 2.66
N VAL A 57 3.96 9.18 2.64
CA VAL A 57 4.81 8.59 1.60
C VAL A 57 3.97 7.66 0.74
N VAL A 58 3.95 7.89 -0.56
CA VAL A 58 3.09 7.18 -1.50
C VAL A 58 3.96 6.40 -2.47
N HIS A 59 3.95 5.08 -2.36
CA HIS A 59 4.56 4.15 -3.28
C HIS A 59 3.57 3.79 -4.37
N ILE A 60 3.90 4.12 -5.63
CA ILE A 60 3.01 3.91 -6.77
C ILE A 60 3.55 2.80 -7.64
N ASN A 61 2.66 1.91 -8.08
CA ASN A 61 2.92 0.92 -9.08
C ASN A 61 1.69 0.72 -9.96
N ASP A 62 1.85 0.90 -11.26
CA ASP A 62 0.74 0.85 -12.22
C ASP A 62 0.00 -0.50 -12.25
N ILE A 63 0.60 -1.59 -11.77
CA ILE A 63 -0.03 -2.93 -11.73
C ILE A 63 -0.73 -3.18 -10.38
N TYR A 64 -0.16 -2.69 -9.28
CA TYR A 64 -0.63 -3.01 -7.93
C TYR A 64 -1.53 -1.93 -7.35
N GLY A 65 -1.40 -0.68 -7.81
CA GLY A 65 -2.00 0.51 -7.24
C GLY A 65 -1.01 1.29 -6.36
N MET A 66 -1.42 1.63 -5.15
CA MET A 66 -0.68 2.51 -4.25
C MET A 66 -0.56 1.92 -2.85
N ILE A 67 0.61 2.11 -2.25
CA ILE A 67 0.85 1.89 -0.82
C ILE A 67 1.13 3.25 -0.20
N ILE A 68 0.36 3.61 0.82
CA ILE A 68 0.39 4.92 1.46
C ILE A 68 0.82 4.72 2.90
N GLU A 69 2.03 5.17 3.21
CA GLU A 69 2.54 5.25 4.57
C GLU A 69 2.13 6.60 5.13
N ILE A 70 1.41 6.58 6.24
CA ILE A 70 0.89 7.76 6.93
C ILE A 70 1.56 7.79 8.31
N ASP A 71 2.39 8.80 8.52
CA ASP A 71 3.02 9.09 9.80
C ASP A 71 2.42 10.37 10.38
N LYS A 72 1.78 10.24 11.54
CA LYS A 72 1.23 11.38 12.27
C LYS A 72 2.33 12.03 13.09
N ASP A 73 2.55 13.32 12.84
CA ASP A 73 3.44 14.11 13.67
C ASP A 73 2.76 14.35 15.03
N ASP A 74 3.39 13.80 16.08
CA ASP A 74 2.86 13.77 17.44
C ASP A 74 3.36 14.96 18.29
N ASP A 75 4.02 15.94 17.66
CA ASP A 75 4.48 17.15 18.32
C ASP A 75 3.31 17.92 18.97
N GLU A 76 3.47 18.30 20.24
CA GLU A 76 2.42 18.98 21.03
C GLU A 76 1.92 20.29 20.41
N TYR A 77 2.72 20.93 19.55
CA TYR A 77 2.32 22.11 18.78
C TYR A 77 1.23 21.80 17.75
N VAL A 78 1.16 20.58 17.25
CA VAL A 78 0.15 20.12 16.28
C VAL A 78 -1.23 19.97 16.95
N LYS A 79 -1.30 19.81 18.27
CA LYS A 79 -2.58 19.75 19.02
C LYS A 79 -3.37 21.06 18.99
N LEU A 80 -2.75 22.17 18.57
CA LEU A 80 -3.42 23.46 18.36
C LEU A 80 -4.31 23.50 17.11
N PHE A 81 -4.20 22.50 16.21
CA PHE A 81 -4.90 22.47 14.93
C PHE A 81 -6.35 21.95 14.99
N GLY A 82 -6.87 21.57 16.16
CA GLY A 82 -8.26 21.11 16.30
C GLY A 82 -8.62 19.98 15.32
N ASP A 83 -9.73 20.12 14.59
CA ASP A 83 -10.21 19.15 13.59
C ASP A 83 -9.59 19.33 12.19
N THR A 84 -8.52 20.12 12.05
CA THR A 84 -7.90 20.33 10.74
C THR A 84 -6.92 19.21 10.38
N VAL A 85 -6.79 18.96 9.08
CA VAL A 85 -5.85 18.00 8.50
C VAL A 85 -4.94 18.77 7.56
N ASP A 86 -3.64 18.70 7.85
CA ASP A 86 -2.58 19.16 6.97
C ASP A 86 -1.60 18.01 6.69
N MET A 87 -0.95 18.05 5.54
CA MET A 87 -0.14 16.92 5.08
C MET A 87 0.98 17.33 4.14
N LYS A 88 2.10 16.63 4.24
CA LYS A 88 3.21 16.69 3.29
C LYS A 88 3.33 15.36 2.58
N ILE A 89 3.11 15.36 1.27
CA ILE A 89 3.03 14.15 0.45
C ILE A 89 4.29 13.99 -0.39
N THR A 90 4.92 12.82 -0.31
CA THR A 90 6.08 12.43 -1.12
C THR A 90 5.73 11.23 -1.99
N PHE A 91 5.99 11.33 -3.30
CA PHE A 91 5.69 10.26 -4.25
C PHE A 91 6.92 9.47 -4.66
N LYS A 92 6.79 8.14 -4.70
CA LYS A 92 7.79 7.17 -5.15
C LYS A 92 7.20 6.30 -6.26
N PHE A 93 7.42 6.72 -7.51
CA PHE A 93 6.97 6.01 -8.71
C PHE A 93 7.76 4.73 -8.97
N ASP A 94 7.19 3.84 -9.77
CA ASP A 94 7.76 2.54 -10.16
C ASP A 94 8.22 1.70 -8.96
N SER A 95 7.53 1.83 -7.83
CA SER A 95 7.87 1.11 -6.61
C SER A 95 7.60 -0.38 -6.81
N PRO A 96 8.62 -1.26 -6.73
CA PRO A 96 8.38 -2.68 -6.81
C PRO A 96 7.63 -3.16 -5.56
N ILE A 97 6.65 -4.04 -5.76
CA ILE A 97 5.80 -4.60 -4.71
C ILE A 97 5.76 -6.12 -4.91
N TYR A 98 5.97 -6.87 -3.83
CA TYR A 98 6.00 -8.33 -3.84
C TYR A 98 5.05 -8.83 -2.74
N TYR A 99 4.44 -10.00 -2.94
CA TYR A 99 3.60 -10.65 -1.95
C TYR A 99 4.35 -11.82 -1.33
N LYS A 100 4.68 -11.72 -0.04
CA LYS A 100 5.37 -12.74 0.75
C LYS A 100 4.38 -13.74 1.33
N LEU A 101 4.63 -15.03 1.17
CA LEU A 101 3.76 -16.11 1.63
C LEU A 101 4.46 -17.48 1.70
N ASP A 102 3.94 -18.35 2.55
CA ASP A 102 4.53 -19.67 2.81
C ASP A 102 4.24 -20.69 1.70
N GLU A 103 3.12 -20.54 0.98
CA GLU A 103 2.70 -21.49 -0.05
C GLU A 103 1.99 -20.83 -1.24
N TYR A 104 2.63 -20.85 -2.41
CA TYR A 104 2.12 -20.20 -3.63
C TYR A 104 1.18 -21.06 -4.48
N LYS A 105 1.14 -22.38 -4.26
CA LYS A 105 0.36 -23.34 -5.07
C LYS A 105 -1.16 -23.12 -5.00
N LYS A 106 -1.63 -22.30 -4.06
CA LYS A 106 -3.04 -21.91 -3.91
C LYS A 106 -3.45 -20.83 -4.89
N PHE A 107 -2.51 -20.22 -5.61
CA PHE A 107 -2.74 -19.15 -6.60
C PHE A 107 -2.55 -19.67 -8.02
N ASN A 108 -3.12 -18.94 -8.98
CA ASN A 108 -2.86 -19.21 -10.40
C ASN A 108 -1.43 -18.78 -10.74
N ILE A 109 -0.48 -19.73 -10.78
CA ILE A 109 0.96 -19.42 -10.87
C ILE A 109 1.38 -18.72 -12.16
N ASP A 110 0.58 -18.85 -13.23
CA ASP A 110 0.87 -18.24 -14.55
C ASP A 110 0.77 -16.72 -14.54
N ASN A 111 0.17 -16.17 -13.48
CA ASN A 111 -0.02 -14.75 -13.26
C ASN A 111 1.17 -14.08 -12.53
N TYR A 112 2.15 -14.88 -12.07
CA TYR A 112 3.17 -14.40 -11.17
C TYR A 112 4.56 -14.87 -11.59
N SER A 113 5.52 -13.96 -11.54
CA SER A 113 6.92 -14.32 -11.34
C SER A 113 7.13 -14.71 -9.87
N ILE A 114 7.57 -15.94 -9.62
CA ILE A 114 7.73 -16.51 -8.27
C ILE A 114 9.20 -16.55 -7.91
N TYR A 115 9.50 -16.07 -6.71
CA TYR A 115 10.83 -16.08 -6.13
C TYR A 115 10.83 -16.81 -4.79
N TYR A 116 12.00 -17.32 -4.41
CA TYR A 116 12.21 -17.99 -3.13
C TYR A 116 13.44 -17.43 -2.42
N TYR A 117 13.31 -17.22 -1.12
CA TYR A 117 14.39 -16.81 -0.22
C TYR A 117 13.97 -17.10 1.22
N ASP A 118 14.91 -17.62 2.02
CA ASP A 118 14.73 -17.86 3.47
C ASP A 118 13.41 -18.57 3.81
N GLU A 119 13.24 -19.75 3.23
CA GLU A 119 12.06 -20.61 3.41
C GLU A 119 10.72 -20.01 2.98
N THR A 120 10.72 -18.84 2.35
CA THR A 120 9.51 -18.11 1.97
C THR A 120 9.42 -17.83 0.48
N TYR A 121 8.19 -17.79 -0.06
CA TYR A 121 7.94 -17.39 -1.43
C TYR A 121 7.57 -15.92 -1.54
N TYR A 122 7.98 -15.31 -2.64
CA TYR A 122 7.67 -13.94 -2.98
C TYR A 122 7.10 -13.89 -4.39
N LEU A 123 5.87 -13.41 -4.51
CA LEU A 123 5.14 -13.33 -5.76
C LEU A 123 5.17 -11.91 -6.29
N LYS A 124 5.57 -11.77 -7.55
CA LYS A 124 5.47 -10.52 -8.30
C LYS A 124 4.47 -10.71 -9.43
N LEU A 125 3.41 -9.90 -9.45
CA LEU A 125 2.49 -9.77 -10.59
C LEU A 125 3.28 -9.44 -11.86
N ASP A 126 2.95 -10.14 -12.93
CA ASP A 126 3.49 -9.84 -14.25
C ASP A 126 2.84 -8.57 -14.83
N ASN A 127 3.58 -7.86 -15.68
CA ASN A 127 3.28 -6.46 -16.04
C ASN A 127 1.94 -6.23 -16.78
N ASN A 128 1.26 -7.29 -17.23
CA ASN A 128 0.03 -7.20 -18.00
C ASN A 128 -1.18 -7.82 -17.28
N LEU A 129 -1.01 -8.16 -16.00
CA LEU A 129 -2.04 -8.86 -15.25
C LEU A 129 -2.99 -7.88 -14.56
N GLU A 130 -4.27 -8.01 -14.90
CA GLU A 130 -5.36 -7.47 -14.12
C GLU A 130 -5.96 -8.58 -13.25
N LEU A 131 -5.70 -8.53 -11.94
CA LEU A 131 -6.38 -9.42 -11.00
C LEU A 131 -7.84 -9.01 -10.86
N ASN A 132 -8.74 -9.99 -10.98
CA ASN A 132 -10.12 -9.73 -10.59
C ASN A 132 -10.21 -9.50 -9.07
N TYR A 133 -11.30 -8.88 -8.62
CA TYR A 133 -11.45 -8.50 -7.22
C TYR A 133 -11.32 -9.68 -6.24
N SER A 134 -11.84 -10.86 -6.60
CA SER A 134 -11.78 -12.05 -5.75
C SER A 134 -10.36 -12.60 -5.60
N GLU A 135 -9.60 -12.64 -6.71
CA GLU A 135 -8.19 -13.05 -6.70
C GLU A 135 -7.34 -12.08 -5.89
N TYR A 136 -7.58 -10.77 -6.05
CA TYR A 136 -6.93 -9.74 -5.27
C TYR A 136 -7.20 -9.91 -3.77
N LEU A 137 -8.47 -10.10 -3.37
CA LEU A 137 -8.82 -10.34 -1.96
C LEU A 137 -8.09 -11.56 -1.39
N LYS A 138 -8.10 -12.68 -2.12
CA LYS A 138 -7.39 -13.88 -1.72
C LYS A 138 -5.89 -13.63 -1.55
N LEU A 139 -5.28 -12.86 -2.45
CA LEU A 139 -3.86 -12.54 -2.39
C LEU A 139 -3.52 -11.71 -1.14
N ILE A 140 -4.24 -10.62 -0.89
CA ILE A 140 -3.95 -9.73 0.25
C ILE A 140 -4.24 -10.35 1.62
N GLU A 141 -5.17 -11.32 1.69
CA GLU A 141 -5.51 -12.05 2.93
C GLU A 141 -4.47 -13.11 3.27
N ASN A 142 -3.81 -13.68 2.27
CA ASN A 142 -2.88 -14.80 2.43
C ASN A 142 -1.42 -14.41 2.19
N SER A 143 -1.11 -13.11 2.21
CA SER A 143 0.24 -12.61 2.02
C SER A 143 0.54 -11.35 2.83
N VAL A 144 1.83 -11.14 3.05
CA VAL A 144 2.39 -9.89 3.53
C VAL A 144 2.91 -9.11 2.34
N ILE A 145 2.54 -7.84 2.22
CA ILE A 145 2.98 -6.98 1.12
C ILE A 145 4.37 -6.45 1.46
N VAL A 146 5.35 -6.76 0.63
CA VAL A 146 6.76 -6.37 0.80
C VAL A 146 7.14 -5.35 -0.26
N TYR A 147 7.59 -4.19 0.18
CA TYR A 147 7.89 -3.04 -0.66
C TYR A 147 9.00 -2.18 -0.03
N GLY A 148 9.35 -1.06 -0.66
CA GLY A 148 10.28 -0.10 -0.08
C GLY A 148 11.67 -0.69 0.26
N ASP A 149 12.21 -0.30 1.41
CA ASP A 149 13.57 -0.68 1.81
C ASP A 149 13.69 -2.15 2.24
N GLU A 150 12.61 -2.76 2.75
CA GLU A 150 12.58 -4.20 3.01
C GLU A 150 12.81 -4.98 1.70
N LEU A 151 12.05 -4.65 0.66
CA LEU A 151 12.20 -5.32 -0.63
C LEU A 151 13.60 -5.10 -1.21
N LYS A 152 14.14 -3.88 -1.12
CA LYS A 152 15.51 -3.58 -1.61
C LYS A 152 16.56 -4.47 -0.93
N ARG A 153 16.43 -4.72 0.37
CA ARG A 153 17.37 -5.57 1.14
C ARG A 153 17.38 -7.02 0.67
N ILE A 154 16.21 -7.57 0.34
CA ILE A 154 16.08 -8.99 -0.04
C ILE A 154 16.21 -9.22 -1.54
N LYS A 155 16.01 -8.19 -2.39
CA LYS A 155 15.90 -8.32 -3.85
C LYS A 155 17.04 -9.10 -4.50
N ASN A 156 18.27 -8.89 -4.05
CA ASN A 156 19.46 -9.55 -4.62
C ASN A 156 19.65 -11.00 -4.13
N GLN A 157 18.83 -11.43 -3.18
CA GLN A 157 18.88 -12.77 -2.58
C GLN A 157 17.75 -13.67 -3.10
N LEU A 158 16.78 -13.08 -3.81
CA LEU A 158 15.66 -13.77 -4.41
C LEU A 158 16.10 -14.65 -5.58
N ILE A 159 15.74 -15.93 -5.54
CA ILE A 159 15.98 -16.89 -6.63
C ILE A 159 14.64 -17.12 -7.34
N LYS A 160 14.59 -16.89 -8.66
CA LYS A 160 13.38 -17.17 -9.47
C LYS A 160 13.17 -18.68 -9.57
N VAL A 161 11.94 -19.14 -9.35
CA VAL A 161 11.61 -20.58 -9.32
C VAL A 161 10.59 -21.02 -10.40
N ASN A 162 10.13 -20.10 -11.24
CA ASN A 162 9.32 -20.37 -12.43
C ASN A 162 9.77 -19.59 -13.67
#